data_AF-A0A1M7M706-F1
#
_entry.id   AF-A0A1M7M706-F1
#
_cell.length_a   1.000
_cell.length_b   1.000
_cell.length_c   1.000
_cell.angle_alpha   90.00
_cell.angle_beta   90.00
_cell.angle_gamma   90.00
#
_symmetry.space_group_name_H-M   'P 1'
#
loop_
_entity.id
_entity.type
_entity.pdbx_description
1 polymer ?
#
loop_
_entity_poly.entity_id
_entity_poly.type
_entity_poly.pdbx_seq_one_letter_code
_entity_poly.pdbx_strand_id
1 'polypeptide(L)'
;MILCADALTGIKEAINAAFPNTEYQRCIVHQIRNTLKYVSDKDRKEFAKDLKRIYTAPNEETGYEQMLEVSEKWEYDKALCPGSQG
;
A
#
# COMPACT_ATOMS: atom_id res chain seq x y z
N MET A 1 -15.39 13.37 -7.75
CA MET A 1 -14.38 13.80 -6.75
C MET A 1 -13.74 12.53 -6.20
N ILE A 2 -12.42 12.51 -6.04
CA ILE A 2 -11.71 11.38 -5.41
C ILE A 2 -11.18 11.88 -4.07
N LEU A 3 -11.40 11.09 -3.02
CA LEU A 3 -10.86 11.36 -1.69
C LEU A 3 -9.88 10.24 -1.31
N CYS A 4 -8.63 10.63 -1.14
CA CYS A 4 -7.55 9.75 -0.69
C CYS A 4 -7.25 10.00 0.79
N ALA A 5 -7.54 9.04 1.66
CA ALA A 5 -7.19 9.12 3.08
C ALA A 5 -6.40 7.90 3.54
N ASP A 6 -5.76 8.01 4.70
CA ASP A 6 -5.26 6.83 5.41
C ASP A 6 -6.46 6.02 5.95
N ALA A 7 -6.24 4.74 6.27
CA ALA A 7 -7.27 3.79 6.67
C ALA A 7 -7.78 4.00 8.11
N LEU A 8 -8.24 5.21 8.42
CA LEU A 8 -8.78 5.58 9.72
C LEU A 8 -10.15 4.94 9.95
N THR A 9 -10.38 4.42 11.14
CA THR A 9 -11.67 3.83 11.54
C THR A 9 -12.81 4.81 11.34
N GLY A 10 -13.88 4.40 10.65
CA GLY A 10 -15.08 5.21 10.45
C GLY A 10 -14.99 6.24 9.30
N ILE A 11 -13.83 6.42 8.66
CA ILE A 11 -13.65 7.48 7.67
C ILE A 11 -14.44 7.22 6.39
N LYS A 12 -14.51 5.97 5.93
CA LYS A 12 -15.23 5.58 4.72
C LYS A 12 -16.73 5.80 4.91
N GLU A 13 -17.23 5.45 6.09
CA GLU A 13 -18.63 5.61 6.48
C GLU A 13 -19.01 7.09 6.54
N ALA A 14 -18.16 7.92 7.16
CA ALA A 14 -18.38 9.37 7.24
C ALA A 14 -18.38 10.04 5.86
N ILE A 15 -17.45 9.64 4.98
CA ILE A 15 -17.38 10.17 3.61
C ILE A 15 -18.61 9.76 2.82
N ASN A 16 -19.03 8.50 2.88
CA ASN A 16 -20.21 8.04 2.16
C ASN A 16 -21.49 8.72 2.65
N ALA A 17 -21.59 9.03 3.94
CA ALA A 17 -22.73 9.74 4.52
C ALA A 17 -22.81 11.21 4.07
N ALA A 18 -21.68 11.91 4.00
CA ALA A 18 -21.64 13.34 3.63
C ALA A 18 -21.51 13.58 2.11
N PHE A 19 -20.83 12.68 1.40
CA PHE A 19 -20.46 12.80 -0.01
C PHE A 19 -20.67 11.46 -0.75
N PRO A 20 -21.92 11.02 -0.96
CA PRO A 20 -22.23 9.68 -1.48
C PRO A 20 -21.71 9.40 -2.90
N ASN A 21 -21.43 10.45 -3.68
CA ASN A 21 -20.89 10.33 -5.04
C ASN A 21 -19.36 10.49 -5.10
N THR A 22 -18.68 10.58 -3.95
CA THR A 22 -17.21 10.66 -3.89
C THR A 22 -16.63 9.26 -3.87
N GLU A 23 -15.66 9.02 -4.75
CA GLU A 23 -14.90 7.78 -4.74
C GLU A 23 -13.84 7.85 -3.63
N TYR A 24 -13.94 6.91 -2.69
CA TYR A 24 -12.94 6.76 -1.63
C TYR A 24 -11.85 5.80 -2.07
N GLN A 25 -10.60 6.26 -1.99
CA GLN A 25 -9.41 5.45 -2.22
C GLN A 25 -8.47 5.52 -1.01
N ARG A 26 -7.79 4.41 -0.70
CA ARG A 26 -6.71 4.45 0.29
C ARG A 26 -5.53 5.23 -0.31
N CYS A 27 -4.98 6.17 0.45
CA CYS A 27 -3.88 7.00 -0.01
C CYS A 27 -2.59 6.18 -0.17
N ILE A 28 -2.13 6.03 -1.42
CA ILE A 28 -0.89 5.29 -1.75
C ILE A 28 0.35 5.86 -1.07
N VAL A 29 0.39 7.18 -0.84
CA VAL A 29 1.52 7.83 -0.16
C VAL A 29 1.59 7.40 1.30
N HIS A 30 0.45 7.30 1.98
CA HIS A 30 0.39 6.77 3.34
C HIS A 30 0.72 5.29 3.38
N GLN A 31 0.22 4.50 2.41
CA GLN A 31 0.53 3.08 2.30
C GLN A 31 2.04 2.85 2.14
N ILE A 32 2.71 3.52 1.20
CA ILE A 32 4.16 3.40 0.97
C ILE A 32 4.94 3.83 2.23
N ARG A 33 4.60 4.98 2.84
CA ARG A 33 5.27 5.45 4.05
C ARG A 33 5.10 4.48 5.22
N ASN A 34 3.90 3.91 5.39
CA ASN A 34 3.62 2.96 6.46
C ASN A 34 4.37 1.64 6.24
N THR A 35 4.40 1.11 5.01
CA THR A 35 5.15 -0.12 4.71
C THR A 35 6.66 0.09 4.88
N LEU A 36 7.21 1.22 4.43
CA LEU A 36 8.65 1.51 4.57
C LEU A 36 9.12 1.65 6.03
N LYS A 37 8.23 1.84 7.02
CA LYS A 37 8.60 1.89 8.44
C LYS A 37 9.14 0.56 8.96
N TYR A 38 8.76 -0.54 8.32
CA TYR A 38 9.18 -1.86 8.74
C TYR A 38 10.53 -2.26 8.14
N VAL A 39 10.94 -1.62 7.04
CA VAL A 39 12.16 -1.96 6.29
C VAL A 39 13.40 -1.33 6.91
N SER A 40 14.49 -2.10 6.99
CA SER A 40 15.79 -1.62 7.45
C SER A 40 16.25 -0.42 6.59
N ASP A 41 16.95 0.55 7.17
CA ASP A 41 17.44 1.71 6.40
C ASP A 41 18.39 1.33 5.26
N LYS A 42 19.12 0.20 5.39
CA LYS A 42 20.00 -0.34 4.35
C LYS A 42 19.20 -0.76 3.11
N ASP A 43 18.05 -1.40 3.32
CA ASP A 43 17.25 -2.02 2.25
C ASP A 43 16.14 -1.09 1.76
N ARG A 44 15.86 -0.01 2.50
CA ARG A 44 14.78 0.96 2.25
C ARG A 44 14.77 1.52 0.84
N LYS A 45 15.94 1.81 0.26
CA LYS A 45 16.04 2.35 -1.10
C LYS A 45 15.69 1.30 -2.16
N GLU A 46 16.11 0.06 -1.96
CA GLU A 46 15.81 -1.04 -2.88
C GLU A 46 14.33 -1.40 -2.80
N PHE A 47 13.80 -1.57 -1.59
CA PHE A 47 12.39 -1.85 -1.37
C PHE A 47 11.48 -0.76 -1.94
N ALA A 48 11.85 0.52 -1.78
CA ALA A 48 11.08 1.62 -2.38
C ALA A 48 11.08 1.59 -3.91
N LYS A 49 12.17 1.13 -4.55
CA LYS A 49 12.23 0.94 -6.01
C LYS A 49 11.31 -0.19 -6.46
N ASP A 50 11.26 -1.27 -5.69
CA ASP A 50 10.39 -2.42 -5.97
C ASP A 50 8.91 -2.04 -5.78
N LEU A 51 8.54 -1.38 -4.68
CA LEU A 51 7.18 -0.85 -4.46
C LEU A 51 6.74 0.09 -5.58
N LYS A 52 7.65 0.91 -6.12
CA LYS A 52 7.32 1.83 -7.22
C LYS A 52 6.81 1.08 -8.44
N ARG A 53 7.33 -0.13 -8.73
CA ARG A 53 6.90 -0.92 -9.89
C ARG A 53 5.40 -1.20 -9.81
N ILE A 54 4.92 -1.68 -8.65
CA ILE A 54 3.50 -1.98 -8.38
C ILE A 54 2.58 -0.83 -8.78
N TYR A 55 2.88 0.39 -8.31
CA TYR A 55 2.01 1.56 -8.54
C TYR A 55 2.25 2.28 -9.87
N THR A 56 3.24 1.85 -10.65
CA THR A 56 3.52 2.38 -12.00
C THR A 56 3.21 1.37 -13.10
N ALA A 57 2.60 0.23 -12.74
CA ALA A 57 2.12 -0.76 -13.67
C ALA A 57 1.05 -0.19 -14.62
N PRO A 58 0.98 -0.67 -15.88
CA PRO A 58 0.05 -0.13 -16.88
C PRO A 58 -1.42 -0.47 -16.60
N ASN A 59 -1.69 -1.48 -15.77
CA ASN A 59 -3.02 -1.92 -15.39
C ASN A 59 -2.98 -2.66 -14.03
N GLU A 60 -4.16 -2.96 -13.50
CA GLU A 60 -4.33 -3.61 -12.19
C GLU A 60 -3.72 -5.02 -12.14
N GLU A 61 -3.91 -5.83 -13.19
CA GLU A 61 -3.41 -7.21 -13.27
C GLU A 61 -1.89 -7.25 -13.16
N THR A 62 -1.19 -6.47 -13.98
CA THR A 62 0.28 -6.35 -13.92
C THR A 62 0.75 -5.75 -12.59
N GLY A 63 -0.02 -4.84 -11.99
CA GLY A 63 0.28 -4.31 -10.65
C GLY A 63 0.19 -5.38 -9.58
N TYR A 64 -0.82 -6.26 -9.66
CA TYR A 64 -1.01 -7.38 -8.74
C TYR A 64 0.07 -8.45 -8.89
N GLU A 65 0.44 -8.82 -10.13
CA GLU A 65 1.56 -9.73 -10.39
C GLU A 65 2.87 -9.20 -9.78
N GLN A 66 3.18 -7.92 -10.02
CA GLN A 66 4.36 -7.29 -9.43
C GLN A 66 4.28 -7.23 -7.90
N MET A 67 3.09 -7.04 -7.32
CA MET A 67 2.90 -7.11 -5.88
C MET A 67 3.28 -8.49 -5.35
N LEU A 68 2.88 -9.57 -6.02
CA LEU A 68 3.25 -10.94 -5.64
C LEU A 68 4.75 -11.18 -5.76
N GLU A 69 5.39 -10.74 -6.85
CA GLU A 69 6.86 -10.82 -7.02
C GLU A 69 7.61 -10.09 -5.89
N VAL A 70 7.15 -8.88 -5.54
CA VAL A 70 7.74 -8.09 -4.46
C VAL A 70 7.51 -8.76 -3.12
N SER A 71 6.32 -9.28 -2.85
CA SER A 71 6.05 -10.05 -1.63
C SER A 71 6.98 -11.27 -1.54
N GLU A 72 7.09 -12.09 -2.58
CA GLU A 72 7.97 -13.28 -2.58
C GLU A 72 9.44 -12.91 -2.34
N LYS A 73 9.94 -11.87 -3.02
CA LYS A 73 11.31 -11.37 -2.85
C LYS A 73 11.60 -10.95 -1.40
N TRP A 74 10.65 -10.29 -0.76
CA TRP A 74 10.84 -9.68 0.57
C TRP A 74 10.22 -10.50 1.72
N GLU A 75 9.56 -11.62 1.43
CA GLU A 75 9.03 -12.60 2.42
C GLU A 75 10.14 -13.47 3.04
N TYR A 76 11.24 -13.69 2.32
CA TYR A 76 12.40 -14.44 2.84
C TYR A 76 13.16 -13.69 3.94
N ASP A 77 12.98 -12.37 4.03
CA ASP A 77 13.48 -11.53 5.12
C ASP A 77 12.37 -11.40 6.17
N LYS A 78 12.11 -12.49 6.92
CA LYS A 78 11.04 -12.67 7.93
C LYS A 78 11.12 -11.73 9.15
N ALA A 79 11.49 -10.46 8.96
CA ALA A 79 11.44 -9.42 9.97
C ALA A 79 10.44 -8.29 9.66
N LEU A 80 9.80 -8.27 8.48
CA LEU A 80 9.21 -7.04 7.94
C LEU A 80 7.68 -6.89 8.04
N CYS A 81 6.91 -7.94 8.37
CA CYS A 81 5.44 -7.83 8.48
C CYS A 81 4.86 -8.61 9.66
N PRO A 82 4.81 -8.04 10.88
CA PRO A 82 4.15 -8.65 12.04
C PRO A 82 2.61 -8.50 12.01
N GLY A 83 1.98 -8.53 10.82
CA GLY A 83 0.55 -8.27 10.62
C GLY A 83 -0.20 -9.29 9.76
N SER A 84 0.46 -10.36 9.31
CA SER A 84 -0.18 -11.47 8.57
C SER A 84 -0.64 -12.63 9.49
N GLN A 85 -0.56 -12.45 10.81
CA GLN A 85 -1.23 -13.31 11.78
C GLN A 85 -2.42 -12.55 12.37
N GLY A 86 -3.60 -12.74 11.77
CA GLY A 86 -4.86 -12.15 12.18
C GLY A 86 -5.95 -12.53 11.21
#